data_AF-A0A383E9Q6-F1
#
_entry.id   AF-A0A383E9Q6-F1
#
_cell.length_a   1.000
_cell.length_b   1.000
_cell.length_c   1.000
_cell.angle_alpha   90.00
_cell.angle_beta   90.00
_cell.angle_gamma   90.00
#
_symmetry.space_group_name_H-M   'P 1'
#
loop_
_entity.id
_entity.type
_entity.pdbx_description
1 polymer ?
#
loop_
_entity_poly.entity_id
_entity_poly.type
_entity_poly.pdbx_seq_one_letter_code
_entity_poly.pdbx_strand_id
1 'polypeptide(L)'
;EQYPETQFYDYTKSFGRMAKFLNGDFPSNYHLTFSASEHNQKLVEMVLEMGGNVAVVFRDQLPCTWKGFEVVNGDENDLRFLDKSGVVVGLIEKGLAKQDETGFVQEGINS
;
A
#
# COMPACT_ATOMS: atom_id res chain seq x y z
N GLU A 1 22.14 -13.94 -2.03
CA GLU A 1 20.79 -14.31 -1.56
C GLU A 1 20.80 -15.78 -1.13
N GLN A 2 20.10 -16.17 -0.05
CA GLN A 2 20.20 -17.53 0.54
C GLN A 2 19.01 -18.46 0.23
N TYR A 3 17.86 -17.92 -0.21
CA TYR A 3 16.63 -18.68 -0.49
C TYR A 3 15.93 -18.19 -1.78
N PRO A 4 16.49 -18.46 -2.97
CA PRO A 4 16.02 -17.85 -4.22
C PRO A 4 14.61 -18.25 -4.65
N GLU A 5 14.14 -19.44 -4.25
CA GLU A 5 12.82 -19.97 -4.62
C GLU A 5 11.69 -19.52 -3.68
N THR A 6 12.02 -18.86 -2.56
CA THR A 6 11.04 -18.42 -1.58
C THR A 6 10.62 -16.99 -1.88
N GLN A 7 9.32 -16.74 -2.07
CA GLN A 7 8.80 -15.38 -2.19
C GLN A 7 8.67 -14.73 -0.80
N PHE A 8 9.30 -13.58 -0.62
CA PHE A 8 9.15 -12.73 0.56
C PHE A 8 8.29 -11.52 0.21
N TYR A 9 7.41 -11.13 1.12
CA TYR A 9 6.63 -9.91 1.00
C TYR A 9 6.29 -9.35 2.37
N ASP A 10 6.26 -8.02 2.48
CA ASP A 10 6.10 -7.32 3.75
C ASP A 10 5.48 -5.93 3.54
N TYR A 11 5.04 -5.32 4.63
CA TYR A 11 4.57 -3.95 4.69
C TYR A 11 5.57 -3.05 5.42
N THR A 12 5.67 -1.78 5.03
CA THR A 12 6.48 -0.82 5.77
C THR A 12 5.88 0.57 5.81
N LYS A 13 6.09 1.28 6.92
CA LYS A 13 5.89 2.74 7.02
C LYS A 13 7.20 3.52 6.84
N SER A 14 8.33 2.82 6.67
CA SER A 14 9.64 3.45 6.51
C SER A 14 9.86 3.85 5.06
N PHE A 15 9.81 5.16 4.79
CA PHE A 15 10.07 5.69 3.46
C PHE A 15 11.47 5.33 2.96
N GLY A 16 12.50 5.39 3.81
CA GLY A 16 13.86 5.02 3.43
C GLY A 16 13.99 3.54 3.01
N ARG A 17 13.20 2.65 3.61
CA ARG A 17 13.15 1.24 3.21
C ARG A 17 12.43 1.07 1.86
N MET A 18 11.32 1.77 1.68
CA MET A 18 10.56 1.79 0.43
C MET A 18 11.40 2.34 -0.73
N ALA A 19 12.08 3.48 -0.54
CA ALA A 19 12.93 4.07 -1.56
C ALA A 19 14.05 3.12 -2.02
N LYS A 20 14.70 2.40 -1.08
CA LYS A 20 15.68 1.35 -1.42
C LYS A 20 15.08 0.20 -2.22
N PHE A 21 13.88 -0.25 -1.83
CA PHE A 21 13.15 -1.28 -2.59
C PHE A 21 12.86 -0.81 -4.02
N LEU A 22 12.33 0.39 -4.20
CA LEU A 22 12.04 0.97 -5.52
C LEU A 22 13.30 1.23 -6.36
N ASN A 23 14.45 1.45 -5.71
CA ASN A 23 15.75 1.57 -6.38
C ASN A 23 16.35 0.22 -6.82
N GLY A 24 15.71 -0.91 -6.47
CA GLY A 24 16.20 -2.25 -6.77
C GLY A 24 17.30 -2.74 -5.81
N ASP A 25 17.45 -2.12 -4.63
CA ASP A 25 18.46 -2.51 -3.64
C ASP A 25 18.04 -3.78 -2.84
N PHE A 26 16.87 -4.32 -3.11
CA PHE A 26 16.31 -5.51 -2.46
C PHE A 26 16.45 -6.75 -3.38
N PRO A 27 16.46 -7.97 -2.81
CA PRO A 27 16.42 -9.20 -3.60
C PRO A 27 15.20 -9.26 -4.54
N SER A 28 15.34 -9.89 -5.71
CA SER A 28 14.27 -9.95 -6.72
C SER A 28 13.02 -10.73 -6.27
N ASN A 29 13.16 -11.63 -5.30
CA ASN A 29 12.07 -12.38 -4.68
C ASN A 29 11.49 -11.67 -3.44
N TYR A 30 11.75 -10.37 -3.26
CA TYR A 30 11.24 -9.59 -2.16
C TYR A 30 10.29 -8.50 -2.68
N HIS A 31 9.06 -8.47 -2.18
CA HIS A 31 8.11 -7.39 -2.47
C HIS A 31 7.85 -6.55 -1.22
N LEU A 32 7.73 -5.23 -1.38
CA LEU A 32 7.44 -4.34 -0.27
C LEU A 32 6.26 -3.43 -0.62
N THR A 33 5.27 -3.37 0.26
CA THR A 33 4.12 -2.47 0.14
C THR A 33 4.22 -1.39 1.21
N PHE A 34 4.03 -0.12 0.83
CA PHE A 34 4.06 0.99 1.79
C PHE A 34 2.73 1.06 2.53
N SER A 35 2.73 1.36 3.82
CA SER A 35 1.52 1.44 4.64
C SER A 35 1.18 2.90 4.92
N ALA A 36 0.01 3.35 4.45
CA ALA A 36 -0.50 4.66 4.75
C ALA A 36 -0.85 4.80 6.24
N SER A 37 -0.73 6.02 6.75
CA SER A 37 -1.19 6.42 8.07
C SER A 37 -1.56 7.90 8.07
N GLU A 38 -2.25 8.31 9.12
CA GLU A 38 -2.63 9.69 9.45
C GLU A 38 -1.43 10.66 9.53
N HIS A 39 -0.21 10.13 9.67
CA HIS A 39 1.01 10.92 9.86
C HIS A 39 1.96 10.94 8.66
N ASN A 40 1.67 10.20 7.59
CA ASN A 40 2.61 10.02 6.47
C ASN A 40 2.03 10.34 5.08
N GLN A 41 0.94 11.11 5.00
CA GLN A 41 0.22 11.39 3.75
C GLN A 41 1.11 11.93 2.60
N LYS A 42 2.05 12.83 2.91
CA LYS A 42 3.01 13.32 1.89
C LYS A 42 3.92 12.20 1.36
N LEU A 43 4.31 11.27 2.23
CA LEU A 43 5.15 10.12 1.83
C LEU A 43 4.34 9.11 1.02
N VAL A 44 3.04 8.95 1.30
CA VAL A 44 2.13 8.14 0.48
C VAL A 44 2.10 8.65 -0.96
N GLU A 45 1.88 9.96 -1.14
CA GLU A 45 1.85 10.58 -2.47
C GLU A 45 3.19 10.39 -3.20
N MET A 46 4.31 10.68 -2.52
CA MET A 46 5.63 10.46 -3.09
C MET A 46 5.88 8.99 -3.51
N VAL A 47 5.48 8.02 -2.69
CA VAL A 47 5.66 6.59 -3.02
C VAL A 47 4.82 6.19 -4.24
N LEU A 48 3.58 6.65 -4.34
CA LEU A 48 2.72 6.40 -5.50
C LEU A 48 3.31 7.02 -6.77
N GLU A 49 3.78 8.26 -6.70
CA GLU A 49 4.44 8.96 -7.82
C GLU A 49 5.75 8.26 -8.25
N MET A 50 6.46 7.64 -7.30
CA MET A 50 7.65 6.82 -7.57
C MET A 50 7.32 5.42 -8.11
N GLY A 51 6.04 5.07 -8.28
CA GLY A 51 5.59 3.78 -8.79
C GLY A 51 5.53 2.65 -7.75
N GLY A 52 5.56 2.98 -6.46
CA GLY A 52 5.41 2.02 -5.37
C GLY A 52 3.95 1.72 -5.03
N ASN A 53 3.69 0.53 -4.49
CA ASN A 53 2.36 0.15 -4.02
C ASN A 53 2.13 0.69 -2.62
N VAL A 54 0.93 1.23 -2.37
CA VAL A 54 0.54 1.77 -1.06
C VAL A 54 -0.76 1.15 -0.56
N ALA A 55 -0.72 0.57 0.63
CA ALA A 55 -1.88 0.09 1.34
C ALA A 55 -2.61 1.22 2.07
N VAL A 56 -3.90 1.35 1.79
CA VAL A 56 -4.79 2.41 2.32
C VAL A 56 -6.06 1.76 2.83
N VAL A 57 -6.48 2.17 4.03
CA VAL A 57 -7.76 1.74 4.60
C VAL A 57 -8.85 2.73 4.17
N PHE A 58 -9.92 2.21 3.61
CA PHE A 58 -11.07 2.97 3.13
C PHE A 58 -12.31 2.70 3.99
N ARG A 59 -13.19 3.70 4.05
CA ARG A 59 -14.49 3.64 4.72
C ARG A 59 -15.55 3.00 3.84
N ASP A 60 -16.23 1.99 4.38
CA ASP A 60 -17.40 1.26 3.84
C ASP A 60 -17.21 0.53 2.49
N GLN A 61 -16.48 1.11 1.54
CA GLN A 61 -16.31 0.61 0.18
C GLN A 61 -14.94 0.98 -0.41
N LEU A 62 -14.49 0.21 -1.41
CA LEU A 62 -13.29 0.53 -2.17
C LEU A 62 -13.67 1.39 -3.39
N PRO A 63 -13.06 2.58 -3.58
CA PRO A 63 -13.23 3.32 -4.81
C PRO A 63 -12.48 2.62 -5.95
N CYS A 64 -12.79 2.95 -7.20
CA CYS A 64 -12.03 2.49 -8.36
C CYS A 64 -10.68 3.21 -8.48
N THR A 65 -10.63 4.48 -8.07
CA THR A 65 -9.43 5.31 -8.04
C THR A 65 -9.31 6.10 -6.75
N TRP A 66 -8.08 6.32 -6.31
CA TRP A 66 -7.77 7.23 -5.20
C TRP A 66 -6.56 8.08 -5.54
N LYS A 67 -6.71 9.41 -5.47
CA LYS A 67 -5.70 10.39 -5.92
C LYS A 67 -5.22 10.15 -7.36
N GLY A 68 -6.11 9.68 -8.24
CA GLY A 68 -5.78 9.35 -9.63
C GLY A 68 -5.07 8.01 -9.85
N PHE A 69 -4.84 7.21 -8.81
CA PHE A 69 -4.23 5.87 -8.91
C PHE A 69 -5.29 4.77 -8.86
N GLU A 70 -5.06 3.68 -9.59
CA GLU A 70 -5.92 2.47 -9.57
C GLU A 70 -5.93 1.87 -8.16
N VAL A 71 -7.12 1.52 -7.66
CA VAL A 71 -7.31 0.85 -6.38
C VAL A 71 -7.62 -0.62 -6.62
N VAL A 72 -6.79 -1.50 -6.06
CA VAL A 72 -6.98 -2.96 -6.10
C VAL A 72 -7.50 -3.47 -4.75
N ASN A 73 -8.25 -4.56 -4.76
CA ASN A 73 -8.82 -5.13 -3.55
C ASN A 73 -7.78 -5.92 -2.74
N GLY A 74 -7.33 -5.35 -1.62
CA GLY A 74 -6.40 -5.96 -0.67
C GLY A 74 -7.04 -6.98 0.25
N ASP A 75 -8.37 -7.02 0.35
CA ASP A 75 -9.09 -7.95 1.23
C ASP A 75 -9.30 -9.35 0.61
N GLU A 76 -9.06 -9.54 -0.69
CA GLU A 76 -9.22 -10.83 -1.37
C GLU A 76 -8.16 -11.86 -0.95
N ASN A 77 -6.91 -11.42 -0.78
CA ASN A 77 -5.78 -12.23 -0.36
C ASN A 77 -4.58 -11.34 0.02
N ASP A 78 -3.53 -11.91 0.63
CA ASP A 78 -2.34 -11.15 1.04
C ASP A 78 -1.22 -11.08 -0.02
N LEU A 79 -1.40 -11.63 -1.23
CA LEU A 79 -0.33 -11.84 -2.22
C LEU A 79 -0.03 -10.58 -3.04
N ARG A 80 0.40 -9.50 -2.38
CA ARG A 80 0.63 -8.17 -2.99
C ARG A 80 1.69 -8.13 -4.10
N PHE A 81 2.58 -9.11 -4.12
CA PHE A 81 3.59 -9.25 -5.18
C PHE A 81 2.99 -9.62 -6.55
N LEU A 82 1.71 -10.01 -6.60
CA LEU A 82 0.95 -10.24 -7.83
C LEU A 82 0.26 -8.97 -8.36
N ASP A 83 0.19 -7.91 -7.54
CA ASP A 83 -0.40 -6.65 -7.94
C ASP A 83 0.49 -5.95 -8.98
N LYS A 84 -0.12 -5.10 -9.83
CA LYS A 84 0.64 -4.15 -10.65
C LYS A 84 1.45 -3.21 -9.74
N SER A 85 2.53 -2.64 -10.27
CA SER A 85 3.26 -1.57 -9.58
C SER A 85 2.54 -0.23 -9.71
N GLY A 86 2.66 0.62 -8.69
CA GLY A 86 2.07 1.97 -8.66
C GLY A 86 0.58 2.00 -8.38
N VAL A 87 0.06 1.01 -7.65
CA VAL A 87 -1.37 0.93 -7.29
C VAL A 87 -1.61 1.19 -5.81
N VAL A 88 -2.85 1.56 -5.50
CA VAL A 88 -3.36 1.61 -4.14
C VAL A 88 -3.94 0.25 -3.79
N VAL A 89 -3.40 -0.38 -2.75
CA VAL A 89 -3.97 -1.60 -2.17
C VAL A 89 -5.04 -1.18 -1.16
N GLY A 90 -6.29 -1.24 -1.57
CA GLY A 90 -7.43 -0.82 -0.75
C GLY A 90 -7.87 -1.91 0.24
N LEU A 91 -8.07 -1.53 1.49
CA LEU A 91 -8.59 -2.38 2.56
C LEU A 91 -9.83 -1.73 3.16
N ILE A 92 -10.87 -2.51 3.48
CA ILE A 92 -12.04 -1.99 4.20
C ILE A 92 -11.73 -1.92 5.69
N GLU A 93 -12.16 -0.83 6.33
CA GLU A 93 -11.95 -0.61 7.75
C GLU A 93 -12.66 -1.66 8.62
N LYS A 94 -11.96 -2.10 9.67
CA LYS A 94 -12.43 -3.16 10.58
C LYS A 94 -12.28 -2.73 12.04
N GLY A 95 -13.13 -3.25 12.91
CA GLY A 95 -13.07 -3.01 14.34
C GLY A 95 -13.11 -1.52 14.69
N LEU A 96 -12.16 -1.06 15.51
CA LEU A 96 -12.08 0.33 16.00
C LEU A 96 -11.87 1.35 14.87
N ALA A 97 -11.31 0.94 13.72
CA ALA A 97 -11.08 1.84 12.59
C ALA A 97 -12.38 2.40 12.00
N LYS A 98 -13.52 1.75 12.23
CA LYS A 98 -14.84 2.28 11.84
C LYS A 98 -15.15 3.64 12.49
N GLN A 99 -14.59 3.89 13.66
CA GLN A 99 -14.73 5.13 14.42
C GLN A 99 -13.55 6.07 14.23
N ASP A 100 -12.70 5.83 13.23
CA ASP A 100 -11.54 6.68 12.99
C ASP A 100 -11.95 8.08 12.57
N GLU A 101 -11.40 9.06 13.29
CA GLU A 101 -11.48 10.50 13.01
C GLU A 101 -10.08 11.11 12.83
N THR A 102 -9.01 10.30 12.89
CA THR A 102 -7.62 10.78 12.83
C THR A 102 -7.14 11.02 11.40
N GLY A 103 -7.83 10.44 10.41
CA GLY A 103 -7.39 10.42 9.01
C GLY A 103 -6.55 9.20 8.67
N PHE A 104 -6.59 8.15 9.51
CA PHE A 104 -6.07 6.83 9.17
C PHE A 104 -6.95 6.15 8.12
N VAL A 105 -8.27 6.25 8.27
CA VAL A 105 -9.26 5.78 7.30
C VAL A 105 -9.60 6.88 6.29
N GLN A 106 -9.58 6.53 5.01
CA GLN A 106 -9.91 7.42 3.90
C GLN A 106 -11.34 7.18 3.40
N GLU A 107 -11.96 8.18 2.79
CA GLU A 107 -13.30 8.01 2.22
C GLU A 107 -13.26 7.16 0.95
N GLY A 108 -14.17 6.20 0.85
CA GLY A 108 -14.28 5.24 -0.27
C GLY A 108 -14.92 5.83 -1.53
N ILE A 109 -14.56 7.07 -1.91
CA ILE A 109 -15.15 7.78 -3.04
C ILE A 109 -14.06 8.02 -4.10
N ASN A 110 -14.41 7.84 -5.37
CA ASN A 110 -13.49 8.04 -6.49
C ASN A 110 -12.88 9.45 -6.46
N SER A 111 -11.56 9.53 -6.65
CA SER A 111 -10.80 10.77 -6.78
C SER A 111 -9.70 10.67 -7.82
#